data_AF-A0A4R6UCZ0-F1
#
_entry.id   AF-A0A4R6UCZ0-F1
#
_cell.length_a   1.000
_cell.length_b   1.000
_cell.length_c   1.000
_cell.angle_alpha   90.00
_cell.angle_beta   90.00
_cell.angle_gamma   90.00
#
_symmetry.space_group_name_H-M   'P 1'
#
loop_
_entity.id
_entity.type
_entity.pdbx_description
1 polymer ?
#
loop_
_entity_poly.entity_id
_entity_poly.type
_entity_poly.pdbx_seq_one_letter_code
_entity_poly.pdbx_strand_id
1 'polypeptide(L)' 'MSPDFVSRQRAIRRAMLGELYAARAEGRIVYARDLTAQAGQAEAEARFALDYLIEAGCAAYRGTAVHITARGIDRFEQGD' A
#
# COMPACT_ATOMS: atom_id res chain seq x y z
N MET A 1 -8.32 -11.00 17.16
CA MET A 1 -8.04 -9.80 16.35
C MET A 1 -9.31 -8.94 16.35
N SER A 2 -9.23 -7.66 16.70
CA SER A 2 -10.43 -6.80 16.80
C SER A 2 -11.00 -6.48 15.40
N PRO A 3 -12.34 -6.45 15.22
CA PRO A 3 -12.97 -5.97 13.98
C PRO A 3 -12.46 -4.59 13.53
N ASP A 4 -12.18 -3.69 14.48
CA ASP A 4 -11.68 -2.33 14.19
C ASP A 4 -10.27 -2.35 13.60
N PHE A 5 -9.44 -3.30 14.02
CA PHE A 5 -8.11 -3.46 13.47
C PHE A 5 -8.18 -3.96 12.03
N VAL A 6 -9.05 -4.95 11.75
CA VAL A 6 -9.22 -5.47 10.38
C VAL A 6 -9.73 -4.39 9.43
N SER A 7 -10.71 -3.60 9.85
CA SER A 7 -11.26 -2.48 9.07
C SER A 7 -10.21 -1.40 8.80
N ARG A 8 -9.45 -1.00 9.82
CA ARG A 8 -8.34 -0.04 9.64
C ARG A 8 -7.28 -0.56 8.67
N GLN A 9 -6.89 -1.81 8.82
CA GLN A 9 -5.91 -2.44 7.94
C GLN A 9 -6.38 -2.52 6.49
N ARG A 10 -7.68 -2.78 6.24
CA ARG A 10 -8.26 -2.69 4.90
C ARG A 10 -8.18 -1.27 4.34
N ALA A 11 -8.56 -0.27 5.14
CA ALA A 11 -8.52 1.14 4.72
C ALA A 11 -7.09 1.60 4.39
N ILE A 12 -6.11 1.25 5.22
CA ILE A 12 -4.69 1.59 4.99
C ILE A 12 -4.20 0.97 3.68
N ARG A 13 -4.43 -0.35 3.47
CA ARG A 13 -4.02 -1.02 2.22
C ARG A 13 -4.68 -0.41 0.99
N ARG A 14 -5.96 -0.05 1.09
CA ARG A 14 -6.69 0.60 0.00
C ARG A 14 -6.08 1.96 -0.34
N ALA A 15 -5.76 2.77 0.66
CA ALA A 15 -5.10 4.05 0.48
C ALA A 15 -3.71 3.91 -0.16
N MET A 16 -2.90 2.94 0.31
CA MET A 16 -1.58 2.67 -0.26
C MET A 16 -1.64 2.24 -1.73
N LEU A 17 -2.56 1.32 -2.07
CA LEU A 17 -2.77 0.92 -3.46
C LEU A 17 -3.22 2.10 -4.32
N GLY A 18 -4.08 2.97 -3.78
CA GLY A 18 -4.51 4.19 -4.47
C GLY A 18 -3.36 5.13 -4.79
N GLU A 19 -2.48 5.40 -3.82
CA GLU A 19 -1.30 6.25 -4.04
C GLU A 19 -0.35 5.64 -5.08
N LEU A 20 -0.08 4.33 -5.00
CA LEU A 20 0.77 3.65 -5.96
C LEU A 20 0.16 3.61 -7.37
N TYR A 21 -1.17 3.46 -7.47
CA TYR A 21 -1.91 3.48 -8.73
C TYR A 21 -1.85 4.87 -9.39
N ALA A 22 -2.08 5.94 -8.62
CA ALA A 22 -1.97 7.32 -9.10
C ALA A 22 -0.53 7.66 -9.50
N ALA A 23 0.46 7.31 -8.66
CA ALA A 23 1.86 7.54 -8.96
C ALA A 23 2.32 6.83 -10.24
N ARG A 24 1.81 5.62 -10.52
CA ARG A 24 2.04 4.93 -11.79
C ARG A 24 1.54 5.74 -12.99
N ALA A 25 0.32 6.26 -12.93
CA ALA A 25 -0.26 7.05 -14.02
C ALA A 25 0.52 8.34 -14.28
N GLU A 26 1.06 8.95 -13.22
CA GLU A 26 1.83 10.20 -13.27
C GLU A 26 3.34 10.01 -13.50
N GLY A 27 3.83 8.76 -13.56
CA GLY A 27 5.26 8.47 -13.66
C GLY A 27 6.08 8.86 -12.42
N ARG A 28 5.42 9.03 -11.27
CA ARG A 28 6.08 9.37 -10.00
C ARG A 28 6.70 8.14 -9.34
N ILE A 29 7.81 8.37 -8.64
CA ILE A 29 8.44 7.38 -7.76
C ILE A 29 7.86 7.53 -6.36
N VAL A 30 7.44 6.42 -5.75
CA VAL A 30 6.96 6.38 -4.37
C VAL A 30 7.99 5.62 -3.53
N TYR A 31 8.44 6.20 -2.42
CA TYR A 31 9.36 5.54 -1.51
C TYR A 31 8.60 4.88 -0.36
N ALA A 32 9.09 3.72 0.07
CA ALA A 32 8.47 2.94 1.16
C ALA A 32 8.33 3.77 2.44
N ARG A 33 9.36 4.57 2.76
CA ARG A 33 9.38 5.44 3.94
C ARG A 33 8.26 6.49 3.88
N ASP A 34 7.97 7.03 2.71
CA ASP A 34 7.01 8.12 2.54
C ASP A 34 5.59 7.55 2.67
N LEU A 35 5.36 6.36 2.12
CA LEU A 35 4.13 5.58 2.28
C LEU A 35 3.78 5.27 3.75
N THR A 36 4.78 4.98 4.58
CA THR A 36 4.55 4.62 5.99
C THR A 36 4.57 5.83 6.92
N ALA A 37 5.42 6.83 6.66
CA ALA A 37 5.57 8.02 7.51
C ALA A 37 4.33 8.94 7.46
N GLN A 38 3.60 8.96 6.33
CA GLN A 38 2.34 9.70 6.22
C GLN A 38 1.27 9.24 7.21
N ALA A 39 1.40 8.06 7.81
CA ALA A 39 0.46 7.53 8.79
C ALA A 39 0.68 8.05 10.23
N GLY A 40 1.75 8.81 10.50
CA GLY A 40 2.04 9.37 11.81
C GLY A 40 2.08 8.32 12.92
N GLN A 41 1.18 8.42 13.91
CA GLN A 41 1.09 7.43 15.01
C GLN A 41 0.71 6.01 14.55
N ALA A 42 0.25 5.84 13.31
CA ALA A 42 -0.06 4.55 12.70
C ALA A 42 1.06 4.00 11.79
N GLU A 43 2.30 4.51 11.89
CA GLU A 43 3.42 4.05 11.06
C GLU A 43 3.64 2.53 11.11
N ALA A 44 3.52 1.91 12.30
CA ALA A 44 3.65 0.45 12.44
C ALA A 44 2.54 -0.30 11.71
N GLU A 45 1.30 0.20 11.77
CA GLU A 45 0.16 -0.35 11.04
C GLU A 45 0.31 -0.18 9.52
N ALA A 46 0.86 0.96 9.09
CA ALA A 46 1.18 1.24 7.69
C ALA A 46 2.27 0.31 7.17
N ARG A 47 3.32 0.07 7.96
CA ARG A 47 4.40 -0.85 7.60
C ARG A 47 3.88 -2.28 7.46
N PHE A 48 3.07 -2.74 8.42
CA PHE A 48 2.41 -4.04 8.33
C PHE A 48 1.52 -4.16 7.09
N ALA A 49 0.76 -3.11 6.76
CA ALA A 49 -0.07 -3.08 5.55
C ALA A 49 0.78 -3.14 4.26
N LEU A 50 1.90 -2.42 4.22
CA LEU A 50 2.84 -2.46 3.11
C LEU A 50 3.44 -3.86 2.95
N ASP A 51 3.96 -4.45 4.02
CA ASP A 51 4.54 -5.79 4.01
C ASP A 51 3.53 -6.83 3.49
N TYR A 52 2.27 -6.75 3.95
CA TYR A 52 1.20 -7.58 3.41
C TYR A 52 0.99 -7.40 1.90
N LEU A 53 1.01 -6.17 1.39
CA LEU A 53 0.83 -5.91 -0.05
C LEU A 53 2.00 -6.46 -0.88
N ILE A 54 3.22 -6.43 -0.33
CA ILE A 54 4.41 -7.02 -0.95
C ILE A 54 4.26 -8.55 -0.99
N GLU A 55 3.93 -9.18 0.14
CA GLU A 55 3.75 -10.64 0.24
C GLU A 55 2.60 -11.14 -0.64
N ALA A 56 1.50 -10.38 -0.73
CA ALA A 56 0.36 -10.69 -1.60
C ALA A 56 0.66 -10.44 -3.09
N GLY A 57 1.86 -9.95 -3.44
CA GLY A 57 2.28 -9.64 -4.79
C GLY A 57 1.51 -8.47 -5.42
N CYS A 58 0.88 -7.62 -4.60
CA CYS A 58 0.13 -6.43 -5.05
C CYS A 58 1.05 -5.20 -5.20
N ALA A 59 2.16 -5.16 -4.47
CA ALA A 59 3.22 -4.19 -4.62
C ALA A 59 4.58 -4.89 -4.68
N ALA A 60 5.61 -4.19 -5.14
CA ALA A 60 6.97 -4.70 -5.18
C ALA A 60 8.00 -3.62 -4.85
N TYR A 61 9.09 -4.01 -4.18
CA TYR A 61 10.25 -3.15 -3.98
C TYR A 61 11.11 -3.08 -5.25
N ARG A 62 11.61 -1.87 -5.52
CA ARG A 62 12.70 -1.62 -6.48
C ARG A 62 13.73 -0.74 -5.79
N GLY A 63 14.67 -1.36 -5.09
CA GLY A 63 15.53 -0.64 -4.14
C GLY A 63 14.69 -0.10 -2.98
N THR A 64 14.72 1.21 -2.76
CA THR A 64 13.93 1.89 -1.71
C THR A 64 12.55 2.35 -2.20
N ALA A 65 12.29 2.27 -3.50
CA ALA A 65 11.01 2.60 -4.10
C ALA A 65 10.03 1.42 -4.04
N VAL A 66 8.74 1.74 -4.07
CA VAL A 66 7.63 0.78 -4.15
C VAL A 66 6.82 1.08 -5.39
N HIS A 67 6.39 0.03 -6.08
CA HIS A 67 5.55 0.13 -7.27
C HIS A 67 4.35 -0.81 -7.14
N ILE A 68 3.21 -0.41 -7.70
CA ILE A 68 2.06 -1.31 -7.87
C ILE A 68 2.34 -2.34 -8.96
N THR A 69 1.96 -3.58 -8.72
CA THR A 69 2.05 -4.66 -9.73
C THR A 69 0.76 -4.74 -10.55
N ALA A 70 0.75 -5.56 -11.62
CA ALA A 70 -0.49 -5.88 -12.34
C ALA A 70 -1.59 -6.42 -11.40
N ARG A 71 -1.23 -7.34 -10.50
CA ARG A 71 -2.15 -7.88 -9.50
C ARG A 71 -2.66 -6.79 -8.54
N GLY A 72 -1.81 -5.85 -8.15
CA GLY A 72 -2.21 -4.73 -7.30
C GLY A 72 -3.21 -3.81 -8.00
N ILE A 73 -3.02 -3.57 -9.30
CA ILE A 73 -3.94 -2.82 -10.15
C ILE A 73 -5.30 -3.52 -10.18
N ASP A 74 -5.33 -4.82 -10.53
CA ASP A 74 -6.56 -5.60 -10.59
C ASP A 74 -7.32 -5.55 -9.25
N ARG A 75 -6.60 -5.74 -8.14
CA ARG A 75 -7.17 -5.69 -6.80
C ARG A 75 -7.74 -4.30 -6.46
N PHE A 76 -7.03 -3.24 -6.84
CA PHE A 76 -7.50 -1.88 -6.60
C PHE A 76 -8.76 -1.58 -7.43
N GLU A 77 -8.81 -1.95 -8.70
CA GLU A 77 -9.96 -1.69 -9.56
C GLU A 77 -11.18 -2.52 -9.18
N GLN A 78 -11.00 -3.75 -8.69
CA GLN A 78 -12.09 -4.67 -8.35
C GLN A 78 -12.71 -4.45 -6.95
N GLY A 79 -12.11 -3.61 -6.10
CA GLY A 79 -12.78 -3.13 -4.87
C GLY A 79 -12.70 -4.04 -3.64
N ASP A 80 -11.74 -4.96 -3.58
CA ASP A 80 -11.59 -5.96 -2.50
C ASP A 80 -11.24 -5.36 -1.12
#